data_AF-B6VCT0-F1
#
_entry.id   AF-B6VCT0-F1
#
_cell.length_a   1.000
_cell.length_b   1.000
_cell.length_c   1.000
_cell.angle_alpha   90.00
_cell.angle_beta   90.00
_cell.angle_gamma   90.00
#
_symmetry.space_group_name_H-M   'P 1'
#
loop_
_entity.id
_entity.type
_entity.pdbx_description
1 polymer ?
#
loop_
_entity_poly.entity_id
_entity_poly.type
_entity_poly.pdbx_seq_one_letter_code
_entity_poly.pdbx_strand_id
1 'polypeptide(L)'
;AKLLIDVLPASDKSFSKLLCDAPCLPESLFRFLEGLCMSQGNNQQTKDSEGDRVTQGLGTVWSLILGRPPLRQACLDIVLKCAIHSQDEVRGKAVRLVAKKLYDLTYASEKVEQFATDSLLAIANK
;
A
#
# COMPACT_ATOMS: atom_id res chain seq x y z
N ALA A 1 -16.63 0.07 -2.69
CA ALA A 1 -15.36 0.38 -1.99
C ALA A 1 -15.17 1.88 -1.81
N LYS A 2 -15.20 2.69 -2.89
CA LYS A 2 -15.00 4.15 -2.82
C LYS A 2 -15.89 4.86 -1.79
N LEU A 3 -17.21 4.60 -1.84
CA LEU A 3 -18.17 5.10 -0.85
C LEU A 3 -17.84 4.75 0.62
N LEU A 4 -17.22 3.59 0.88
CA LEU A 4 -16.83 3.21 2.25
C LEU A 4 -15.60 4.00 2.72
N ILE A 5 -14.64 4.30 1.83
CA ILE A 5 -13.48 5.13 2.16
C ILE A 5 -13.89 6.59 2.35
N ASP A 6 -14.85 7.05 1.55
CA ASP A 6 -15.35 8.42 1.62
C ASP A 6 -16.14 8.66 2.93
N VAL A 7 -16.80 7.62 3.46
CA VAL A 7 -17.59 7.70 4.70
C VAL A 7 -16.76 7.41 5.96
N LEU A 8 -15.78 6.51 5.88
CA LEU A 8 -14.97 6.11 7.03
C LEU A 8 -13.72 7.01 7.19
N PRO A 9 -13.39 7.43 8.42
CA PRO A 9 -12.15 8.16 8.67
C PRO A 9 -10.94 7.26 8.37
N ALA A 10 -9.81 7.88 8.01
CA ALA A 10 -8.61 7.14 7.59
C ALA A 10 -8.03 6.22 8.70
N SER A 11 -8.34 6.53 9.97
CA SER A 11 -7.96 5.72 11.13
C SER A 11 -8.84 4.48 11.33
N ASP A 12 -9.98 4.39 10.65
CA ASP A 12 -10.92 3.30 10.80
C ASP A 12 -10.42 2.03 10.10
N LYS A 13 -10.32 0.94 10.89
CA LYS A 13 -9.82 -0.36 10.41
C LYS A 13 -10.90 -1.21 9.75
N SER A 14 -12.16 -0.81 9.80
CA SER A 14 -13.30 -1.57 9.26
C SER A 14 -13.14 -1.86 7.78
N PHE A 15 -12.58 -0.92 7.00
CA PHE A 15 -12.28 -1.16 5.60
C PHE A 15 -11.27 -2.31 5.42
N SER A 16 -10.14 -2.27 6.15
CA SER A 16 -9.13 -3.33 6.08
C SER A 16 -9.67 -4.68 6.53
N LYS A 17 -10.49 -4.69 7.59
CA LYS A 17 -11.12 -5.89 8.14
C LYS A 17 -12.11 -6.51 7.15
N LEU A 18 -12.97 -5.69 6.54
CA LEU A 18 -13.91 -6.13 5.52
C LEU A 18 -13.20 -6.84 4.37
N LEU A 19 -12.09 -6.29 3.88
CA LEU A 19 -11.32 -6.93 2.81
C LEU A 19 -10.64 -8.22 3.27
N CYS A 20 -10.16 -8.27 4.52
CA CYS A 20 -9.58 -9.49 5.09
C CYS A 20 -10.61 -10.60 5.29
N ASP A 21 -11.89 -10.26 5.53
CA ASP A 21 -12.96 -11.22 5.80
C ASP A 21 -13.76 -11.61 4.54
N ALA A 22 -13.70 -10.82 3.46
CA ALA A 22 -14.51 -11.03 2.26
C ALA A 22 -14.15 -12.34 1.50
N PRO A 23 -15.11 -13.22 1.17
CA PRO A 23 -14.79 -14.55 0.61
C PRO A 23 -14.00 -14.51 -0.71
N CYS A 24 -14.22 -13.48 -1.53
CA CYS A 24 -13.48 -13.22 -2.75
C CYS A 24 -13.24 -11.72 -2.90
N LEU A 25 -12.10 -11.34 -3.49
CA LEU A 25 -11.79 -9.96 -3.84
C LEU A 25 -11.59 -9.85 -5.35
N PRO A 26 -12.24 -8.88 -6.01
CA PRO A 26 -12.08 -8.68 -7.45
C PRO A 26 -10.73 -8.05 -7.76
N GLU A 27 -10.17 -8.33 -8.94
CA GLU A 27 -8.89 -7.77 -9.39
C GLU A 27 -8.89 -6.23 -9.43
N SER A 28 -10.05 -5.64 -9.74
CA SER A 28 -10.25 -4.18 -9.74
C SER A 28 -9.97 -3.53 -8.39
N LEU A 29 -10.03 -4.30 -7.29
CA LEU A 29 -9.68 -3.82 -5.96
C LEU A 29 -8.19 -3.45 -5.86
N PHE A 30 -7.29 -4.18 -6.51
CA PHE A 30 -5.86 -3.89 -6.43
C PHE A 30 -5.52 -2.55 -7.07
N ARG A 31 -6.16 -2.23 -8.21
CA ARG A 31 -6.03 -0.89 -8.81
C ARG A 31 -6.58 0.20 -7.91
N PHE A 32 -7.68 -0.08 -7.21
CA PHE A 32 -8.23 0.85 -6.24
C PHE A 32 -7.30 1.06 -5.03
N LEU A 33 -6.70 -0.01 -4.50
CA LEU A 33 -5.73 0.05 -3.41
C LEU A 33 -4.45 0.78 -3.82
N GLU A 34 -3.95 0.52 -5.03
CA GLU A 34 -2.82 1.25 -5.61
C GLU A 34 -3.13 2.75 -5.69
N GLY A 35 -4.30 3.13 -6.21
CA GLY A 35 -4.76 4.51 -6.24
C GLY A 35 -4.90 5.14 -4.85
N LEU A 36 -5.35 4.38 -3.85
CA LEU A 36 -5.46 4.84 -2.46
C LEU A 36 -4.09 5.08 -1.82
N CYS A 37 -3.13 4.18 -2.05
CA CYS A 37 -1.75 4.32 -1.56
C CYS A 37 -0.99 5.45 -2.25
N MET A 38 -1.37 5.81 -3.47
CA MET A 38 -0.75 6.89 -4.25
C MET A 38 -1.61 8.16 -4.29
N SER A 39 -2.73 8.18 -3.54
CA SER A 39 -3.65 9.31 -3.51
C SER A 39 -2.93 10.54 -3.01
N GLN A 40 -2.90 11.59 -3.83
CA GLN A 40 -2.48 12.89 -3.36
C GLN A 40 -3.58 13.42 -2.45
N GLY A 41 -3.21 13.90 -1.26
CA GLY A 41 -4.11 14.77 -0.51
C GLY A 41 -4.42 15.96 -1.41
N ASN A 42 -5.64 16.05 -1.91
CA ASN A 42 -6.03 17.24 -2.66
C ASN A 42 -5.95 18.41 -1.69
N ASN A 43 -5.00 19.33 -1.93
CA ASN A 43 -4.74 20.54 -1.12
C ASN A 43 -5.95 21.50 -1.00
N GLN A 44 -7.14 21.09 -1.41
CA GLN A 44 -8.37 21.90 -1.47
C GLN A 44 -9.53 21.36 -0.66
N GLN A 45 -9.38 20.23 0.04
CA GLN A 45 -10.39 19.76 0.99
C GLN A 45 -9.91 19.95 2.43
N THR A 46 -10.68 20.78 3.13
CA THR A 46 -10.60 21.22 4.54
C THR A 46 -9.76 20.35 5.49
N LYS A 47 -8.82 21.02 6.17
CA LYS A 47 -7.81 20.55 7.15
C LYS A 47 -8.23 19.58 8.26
N ASP A 48 -9.51 19.32 8.48
CA ASP A 48 -9.98 18.64 9.70
C ASP A 48 -10.66 17.27 9.48
N SER A 49 -10.82 16.79 8.24
CA SER A 49 -11.54 15.51 7.99
C SER A 49 -10.85 14.52 7.05
N GLU A 50 -9.75 14.88 6.40
CA GLU A 50 -9.07 13.99 5.46
C GLU A 50 -7.82 13.37 6.10
N GLY A 51 -8.05 12.36 6.93
CA GLY A 51 -6.95 11.60 7.52
C GLY A 51 -6.04 10.99 6.44
N ASP A 52 -4.78 10.74 6.80
CA ASP A 52 -3.71 10.21 5.94
C ASP A 52 -4.12 8.95 5.16
N ARG A 53 -4.69 9.16 3.97
CA ARG A 53 -5.23 8.11 3.08
C ARG A 53 -4.14 7.18 2.58
N VAL A 54 -2.92 7.70 2.43
CA VAL A 54 -1.74 6.90 2.10
C VAL A 54 -1.47 5.88 3.21
N THR A 55 -1.47 6.30 4.48
CA THR A 55 -1.34 5.38 5.62
C THR A 55 -2.51 4.40 5.69
N GLN A 56 -3.75 4.84 5.44
CA GLN A 56 -4.91 3.94 5.39
C GLN A 56 -4.74 2.86 4.31
N GLY A 57 -4.32 3.24 3.11
CA GLY A 57 -4.08 2.32 2.00
C GLY A 57 -2.95 1.35 2.30
N LEU A 58 -1.78 1.85 2.71
CA LEU A 58 -0.63 1.01 3.07
C LEU A 58 -0.94 0.08 4.25
N GLY A 59 -1.70 0.54 5.25
CA GLY A 59 -2.16 -0.27 6.37
C GLY A 59 -3.13 -1.37 5.94
N THR A 60 -4.00 -1.09 4.96
CA THR A 60 -4.91 -2.08 4.36
C THR A 60 -4.14 -3.13 3.58
N VAL A 61 -3.21 -2.71 2.72
CA VAL A 61 -2.34 -3.61 1.94
C VAL A 61 -1.49 -4.48 2.87
N TRP A 62 -0.93 -3.92 3.94
CA TRP A 62 -0.23 -4.68 4.97
C TRP A 62 -1.11 -5.75 5.62
N SER A 63 -2.36 -5.41 5.96
CA SER A 63 -3.30 -6.37 6.57
C SER A 63 -3.61 -7.52 5.62
N LEU A 64 -3.75 -7.24 4.32
CA LEU A 64 -3.93 -8.27 3.29
C LEU A 64 -2.69 -9.15 3.12
N ILE A 65 -1.48 -8.60 3.19
CA ILE A 65 -0.22 -9.38 3.14
C ILE A 65 -0.19 -10.41 4.28
N LEU A 66 -0.59 -10.02 5.48
CA LEU A 66 -0.63 -10.92 6.63
C LEU A 66 -1.75 -11.96 6.51
N GLY A 67 -2.97 -11.51 6.21
CA GLY A 67 -4.17 -12.33 6.29
C GLY A 67 -4.48 -13.17 5.05
N ARG A 68 -3.87 -12.91 3.88
CA ARG A 68 -4.26 -13.54 2.61
C ARG A 68 -3.07 -13.97 1.77
N PRO A 69 -2.55 -15.21 1.96
CA PRO A 69 -1.44 -15.75 1.18
C PRO A 69 -1.58 -15.59 -0.34
N PRO A 70 -2.74 -15.84 -0.98
CA PRO A 70 -2.88 -15.71 -2.43
C PRO A 70 -2.69 -14.28 -2.95
N LEU A 71 -2.89 -13.26 -2.12
CA LEU A 71 -2.85 -11.86 -2.51
C LEU A 71 -1.52 -11.18 -2.20
N ARG A 72 -0.63 -11.87 -1.46
CA ARG A 72 0.65 -11.31 -0.98
C ARG A 72 1.46 -10.72 -2.12
N GLN A 73 1.56 -11.43 -3.24
CA GLN A 73 2.37 -11.00 -4.37
C GLN A 73 1.90 -9.64 -4.90
N ALA A 74 0.63 -9.52 -5.24
CA ALA A 74 0.04 -8.28 -5.75
C ALA A 74 0.12 -7.14 -4.72
N CYS A 75 -0.11 -7.44 -3.44
CA CYS A 75 0.00 -6.46 -2.38
C CYS A 75 1.45 -5.97 -2.16
N LEU A 76 2.44 -6.87 -2.24
CA LEU A 76 3.86 -6.50 -2.18
C LEU A 76 4.24 -5.60 -3.36
N ASP A 77 3.75 -5.87 -4.56
CA ASP A 77 4.01 -5.03 -5.74
C ASP A 77 3.51 -3.60 -5.54
N ILE A 78 2.32 -3.44 -4.95
CA ILE A 78 1.77 -2.11 -4.64
C ILE A 78 2.70 -1.35 -3.68
N VAL A 79 3.14 -1.99 -2.58
CA VAL A 79 4.01 -1.32 -1.59
C VAL A 79 5.36 -0.93 -2.21
N LEU A 80 5.95 -1.82 -3.01
CA LEU A 80 7.25 -1.58 -3.66
C LEU A 80 7.17 -0.45 -4.69
N LYS A 81 6.10 -0.39 -5.50
CA LYS A 81 5.84 0.76 -6.37
C LYS A 81 5.70 2.06 -5.58
N CYS A 82 5.02 2.05 -4.43
CA CYS A 82 4.94 3.23 -3.56
C CYS A 82 6.32 3.63 -3.00
N ALA A 83 7.23 2.69 -2.77
CA ALA A 83 8.58 2.95 -2.24
C ALA A 83 9.53 3.65 -3.23
N ILE A 84 9.16 3.76 -4.51
CA ILE A 84 9.88 4.54 -5.52
C ILE A 84 9.04 5.70 -6.08
N HIS A 85 7.91 6.00 -5.42
CA HIS A 85 7.00 7.05 -5.87
C HIS A 85 7.69 8.43 -5.83
N SER A 86 7.33 9.32 -6.76
CA SER A 86 7.95 10.66 -6.87
C SER A 86 7.69 11.55 -5.64
N GLN A 87 6.54 11.36 -4.98
CA GLN A 87 6.16 12.11 -3.78
C GLN A 87 6.80 11.54 -2.52
N ASP A 88 7.51 12.39 -1.79
CA ASP A 88 8.27 12.05 -0.57
C ASP A 88 7.38 11.46 0.52
N GLU A 89 6.15 11.96 0.67
CA GLU A 89 5.21 11.47 1.67
C GLU A 89 4.84 10.00 1.42
N VAL A 90 4.44 9.67 0.19
CA VAL A 90 4.10 8.31 -0.23
C VAL A 90 5.32 7.40 -0.09
N ARG A 91 6.44 7.85 -0.65
CA ARG A 91 7.71 7.12 -0.64
C ARG A 91 8.19 6.83 0.78
N GLY A 92 8.22 7.83 1.64
CA GLY A 92 8.70 7.70 3.02
C GLY A 92 7.86 6.72 3.86
N LYS A 93 6.53 6.75 3.71
CA LYS A 93 5.64 5.81 4.40
C LYS A 93 5.81 4.37 3.89
N ALA A 94 5.93 4.20 2.57
CA ALA A 94 6.14 2.88 1.96
C ALA A 94 7.52 2.30 2.31
N VAL A 95 8.60 3.08 2.21
CA VAL A 95 9.95 2.67 2.61
C VAL A 95 9.98 2.26 4.09
N ARG A 96 9.31 3.03 4.96
CA ARG A 96 9.19 2.67 6.38
C ARG A 96 8.48 1.32 6.55
N LEU A 97 7.38 1.08 5.82
CA LEU A 97 6.66 -0.19 5.85
C LEU A 97 7.56 -1.36 5.39
N VAL A 98 8.30 -1.17 4.30
CA VAL A 98 9.25 -2.17 3.79
C VAL A 98 10.32 -2.49 4.83
N ALA A 99 11.06 -1.48 5.28
CA ALA A 99 12.22 -1.65 6.14
C ALA A 99 11.90 -2.10 7.58
N LYS A 100 10.69 -1.79 8.08
CA LYS A 100 10.32 -2.10 9.48
C LYS A 100 9.39 -3.29 9.64
N LYS A 101 8.80 -3.78 8.55
CA LYS A 101 7.79 -4.85 8.64
C LYS A 101 7.92 -5.90 7.56
N LEU A 102 8.16 -5.52 6.30
CA LEU A 102 8.19 -6.49 5.21
C LEU A 102 9.51 -7.26 5.15
N TYR A 103 10.64 -6.59 5.37
CA TYR A 103 11.95 -7.24 5.24
C TYR A 103 12.17 -8.36 6.26
N ASP A 104 11.57 -8.25 7.45
CA ASP A 104 11.65 -9.27 8.50
C ASP A 104 10.79 -10.52 8.19
N LEU A 105 9.97 -10.50 7.14
CA LEU A 105 9.14 -11.63 6.72
C LEU A 105 9.89 -12.46 5.69
N THR A 106 10.10 -13.74 5.99
CA THR A 106 10.84 -14.69 5.14
C THR A 106 10.28 -14.81 3.72
N TYR A 107 8.96 -14.68 3.55
CA TYR A 107 8.31 -14.78 2.24
C TYR A 107 8.29 -13.45 1.46
N ALA A 108 8.74 -12.35 2.05
CA ALA A 108 8.75 -11.03 1.43
C ALA A 108 10.17 -10.50 1.18
N SER A 109 11.16 -10.92 1.99
CA SER A 109 12.55 -10.47 1.87
C SER A 109 13.12 -10.67 0.47
N GLU A 110 12.99 -11.87 -0.10
CA GLU A 110 13.47 -12.19 -1.45
C GLU A 110 12.90 -11.23 -2.51
N LYS A 111 11.59 -10.96 -2.44
CA LYS A 111 10.94 -10.04 -3.38
C LYS A 111 11.39 -8.60 -3.19
N VAL A 112 11.63 -8.17 -1.95
CA VAL A 112 12.15 -6.83 -1.64
C VAL A 112 13.57 -6.69 -2.19
N GLU A 113 14.42 -7.69 -2.01
CA GLU A 113 15.80 -7.70 -2.51
C GLU A 113 15.86 -7.71 -4.04
N GLN A 114 15.03 -8.53 -4.68
CA GLN A 114 14.92 -8.55 -6.14
C GLN A 114 14.51 -7.19 -6.68
N PHE A 115 13.46 -6.58 -6.11
CA PHE A 115 12.99 -5.26 -6.53
C PHE A 115 14.06 -4.18 -6.34
N ALA A 116 14.80 -4.20 -5.23
CA ALA A 116 15.89 -3.26 -5.00
C ALA A 116 17.02 -3.44 -6.03
N THR A 117 17.38 -4.69 -6.34
CA THR A 117 18.40 -5.02 -7.33
C THR A 117 18.00 -4.54 -8.73
N ASP A 118 16.78 -4.86 -9.16
CA ASP A 118 16.25 -4.45 -10.46
C ASP A 118 16.21 -2.92 -10.58
N SER A 119 15.83 -2.23 -9.51
CA SER A 119 15.78 -0.77 -9.46
C SER A 119 17.18 -0.15 -9.60
N LEU A 120 18.20 -0.71 -8.94
CA LEU A 120 19.59 -0.25 -9.05
C LEU A 120 20.17 -0.53 -10.43
N LEU A 121 19.90 -1.70 -11.01
CA LEU A 121 20.34 -2.05 -12.37
C LEU A 121 19.71 -1.14 -13.42
N ALA A 122 18.43 -0.77 -13.26
CA ALA A 122 17.76 0.18 -14.16
C ALA A 122 18.39 1.58 -14.13
N ILE A 123 19.02 1.97 -13.03
CA ILE A 123 19.77 3.23 -12.91
C ILE A 123 21.18 3.08 -13.50
N ALA A 124 21.86 1.96 -13.25
CA ALA A 124 23.23 1.72 -13.72
C ALA A 124 23.33 1.54 -15.24
N ASN A 125 22.27 1.03 -15.88
CA ASN A 125 22.20 0.82 -17.33
C ASN A 125 21.61 2.02 -18.10
N LYS A 126 21.44 3.17 -17.44
CA LYS A 126 21.01 4.44 -18.03
C LYS A 126 22.21 5.34 -18.30
#